data_AF-A0A2W3Z1N1-F1
#
_entry.id   AF-A0A2W3Z1N1-F1
#
_cell.length_a   1.000
_cell.length_b   1.000
_cell.length_c   1.000
_cell.angle_alpha   90.00
_cell.angle_beta   90.00
_cell.angle_gamma   90.00
#
_symmetry.space_group_name_H-M   'P 1'
#
loop_
_entity.id
_entity.type
_entity.pdbx_description
1 polymer ?
#
loop_
_entity_poly.entity_id
_entity_poly.type
_entity_poly.pdbx_seq_one_letter_code
_entity_poly.pdbx_strand_id
1 'polypeptide(L)'
;MSNQGETIKFADIKLYIHKPTLNELEEKTNDIITKLKTSGFTATPFLDQQKQDWQGLFVSYKKQRNRELIKRFGLELPSEAIAEGFAHNQTYLHDPTGFPVGHTQTGGMVYFDQFHKDADRLSYNMFLSGMMGSSKSTTLKKLAKDQLARGNYVFGYDKTGEFKDFTKKHNGLYLVVGDENERINMMQIFPTVTDDYGVVNEDACFTKHLELTLDRFDILSRFSNVTTRDEVNNILLDFYKKFGFYNGSPLHMSQLENREYPTLETFDTWFSENREQYFEESFDGAKYLRTLLKKIMNNYRKLLVGHTTFRSLTETKCNFFDISMINDTMTTVYDCLFHLVNTYVTDTCLGIGRQEKRAYE
;
A
#
# COMPACT_ATOMS: atom_id res chain seq x y z
N MET A 1 -11.70 -5.60 -47.36
CA MET A 1 -11.61 -7.07 -47.40
C MET A 1 -13.02 -7.60 -47.65
N SER A 2 -13.18 -8.56 -48.55
CA SER A 2 -14.46 -9.13 -48.97
C SER A 2 -15.31 -9.61 -47.79
N ASN A 3 -16.63 -9.37 -47.85
CA ASN A 3 -17.65 -10.02 -47.01
C ASN A 3 -17.64 -11.54 -47.24
N GLN A 4 -16.65 -12.24 -46.72
CA GLN A 4 -16.76 -13.66 -46.47
C GLN A 4 -17.48 -13.78 -45.13
N GLY A 5 -18.72 -14.29 -45.16
CA GLY A 5 -19.44 -14.62 -43.93
C GLY A 5 -18.62 -15.55 -43.03
N GLU A 6 -19.03 -15.66 -41.78
CA GLU A 6 -18.37 -16.51 -40.79
C GLU A 6 -18.13 -17.93 -41.32
N THR A 7 -16.88 -18.39 -41.26
CA THR A 7 -16.53 -19.72 -41.75
C THR A 7 -16.82 -20.76 -40.68
N ILE A 8 -17.70 -21.73 -40.98
CA ILE A 8 -17.92 -22.89 -40.11
C ILE A 8 -16.78 -23.91 -40.28
N LYS A 9 -16.26 -24.40 -39.15
CA LYS A 9 -15.32 -25.53 -39.10
C LYS A 9 -16.01 -26.70 -38.42
N PHE A 10 -15.61 -27.91 -38.81
CA PHE A 10 -16.06 -29.11 -38.13
C PHE A 10 -14.96 -29.63 -37.22
N ALA A 11 -15.29 -29.87 -35.95
CA ALA A 11 -14.36 -30.42 -34.96
C ALA A 11 -14.91 -31.72 -34.36
N ASP A 12 -14.03 -32.72 -34.20
CA ASP A 12 -14.31 -33.90 -33.40
C ASP A 12 -13.52 -33.80 -32.08
N ILE A 13 -14.22 -33.84 -30.95
CA ILE A 13 -13.59 -33.86 -29.63
C ILE A 13 -13.56 -35.32 -29.15
N LYS A 14 -12.37 -35.90 -29.05
CA LYS A 14 -12.16 -37.28 -28.60
C LYS A 14 -11.29 -37.30 -27.36
N LEU A 15 -11.72 -38.04 -26.34
CA LEU A 15 -10.95 -38.29 -25.12
C LEU A 15 -10.38 -39.70 -25.18
N TYR A 16 -9.05 -39.81 -25.20
CA TYR A 16 -8.34 -41.08 -25.19
C TYR A 16 -7.98 -41.43 -23.75
N ILE A 17 -8.60 -42.49 -23.21
CA ILE A 17 -8.45 -42.91 -21.82
C ILE A 17 -7.62 -44.20 -21.81
N HIS A 18 -6.61 -44.25 -20.95
CA HIS A 18 -5.69 -45.39 -20.85
C HIS A 18 -5.58 -45.85 -19.40
N LYS A 19 -5.74 -47.16 -19.18
CA LYS A 19 -5.52 -47.83 -17.89
C LYS A 19 -4.91 -49.22 -18.08
N PRO A 20 -4.14 -49.73 -17.09
CA PRO A 20 -3.52 -51.06 -17.16
C PRO A 20 -4.52 -52.22 -17.22
N THR A 21 -5.71 -52.07 -16.63
CA THR A 21 -6.76 -53.11 -16.59
C THR A 21 -8.07 -52.59 -17.19
N LEU A 22 -8.90 -53.51 -17.70
CA LEU A 22 -10.22 -53.17 -18.26
C LEU A 22 -11.15 -52.57 -17.20
N ASN A 23 -11.16 -53.15 -15.99
CA ASN A 23 -12.00 -52.67 -14.89
C ASN A 23 -11.66 -51.22 -14.51
N GLU A 24 -10.36 -50.89 -14.38
CA GLU A 24 -9.92 -49.51 -14.11
C GLU A 24 -10.27 -48.55 -15.25
N LEU A 25 -10.23 -49.03 -16.51
CA LEU A 25 -10.60 -48.24 -17.67
C LEU A 25 -12.09 -47.88 -17.64
N GLU A 26 -12.95 -48.85 -17.34
CA GLU A 26 -14.39 -48.67 -17.25
C GLU A 26 -14.77 -47.71 -16.11
N GLU A 27 -14.19 -47.91 -14.92
CA GLU A 27 -14.37 -47.00 -13.77
C GLU A 27 -13.96 -45.57 -14.15
N LYS A 28 -12.79 -45.41 -14.79
CA LYS A 28 -12.30 -44.08 -15.17
C LYS A 28 -13.16 -43.43 -16.25
N THR A 29 -13.65 -44.22 -17.19
CA THR A 29 -14.54 -43.76 -18.27
C THR A 29 -15.87 -43.28 -17.68
N ASN A 30 -16.44 -44.03 -16.73
CA ASN A 30 -17.69 -43.65 -16.06
C ASN A 30 -17.54 -42.37 -15.21
N ASP A 31 -16.42 -42.21 -14.48
CA ASP A 31 -16.08 -40.98 -13.75
C ASP A 31 -16.04 -39.76 -14.69
N ILE A 32 -15.37 -39.88 -15.84
CA ILE A 32 -15.26 -38.79 -16.83
C ILE A 32 -16.62 -38.46 -17.44
N ILE A 33 -17.40 -39.46 -17.86
CA ILE A 33 -18.75 -39.24 -18.41
C ILE A 33 -19.64 -38.52 -17.39
N THR A 34 -19.54 -38.88 -16.11
CA THR A 34 -20.34 -38.27 -15.04
C THR A 34 -19.97 -36.81 -14.84
N LYS A 35 -18.67 -36.49 -14.79
CA LYS A 35 -18.17 -35.10 -14.69
C LYS A 35 -18.62 -34.25 -15.88
N LEU A 36 -18.50 -34.79 -17.09
CA LEU A 36 -18.94 -34.09 -18.30
C LEU A 36 -20.44 -33.80 -18.27
N LYS A 37 -21.26 -34.76 -17.83
CA LYS A 37 -22.71 -34.57 -17.66
C LYS A 37 -23.04 -33.46 -16.65
N THR A 38 -22.33 -33.39 -15.53
CA THR A 38 -22.50 -32.30 -14.54
C THR A 38 -22.15 -30.94 -15.12
N SER A 39 -21.18 -30.89 -16.05
CA SER A 39 -20.82 -29.67 -16.79
C SER A 39 -21.70 -29.40 -18.03
N GLY A 40 -22.78 -30.15 -18.23
CA GLY A 40 -23.72 -29.97 -19.35
C GLY A 40 -23.31 -30.62 -20.67
N PHE A 41 -22.21 -31.39 -20.69
CA PHE A 41 -21.74 -32.10 -21.88
C PHE A 41 -22.17 -33.57 -21.89
N THR A 42 -22.35 -34.12 -23.10
CA THR A 42 -22.60 -35.56 -23.29
C THR A 42 -21.37 -36.24 -23.86
N ALA A 43 -21.08 -37.44 -23.37
CA ALA A 43 -19.98 -38.27 -23.84
C ALA A 43 -20.45 -39.72 -23.94
N THR A 44 -19.99 -40.40 -25.00
CA THR A 44 -20.40 -41.76 -25.32
C THR A 44 -19.18 -42.56 -25.76
N PRO A 45 -18.90 -43.73 -25.17
CA PRO A 45 -17.87 -44.63 -25.67
C PRO A 45 -18.34 -45.27 -26.98
N PHE A 46 -17.48 -45.25 -28.01
CA PHE A 46 -17.79 -45.89 -29.28
C PHE A 46 -17.31 -47.34 -29.31
N LEU A 47 -18.26 -48.26 -29.19
CA LEU A 47 -18.00 -49.69 -29.31
C LEU A 47 -17.60 -50.06 -30.76
N ASP A 48 -16.71 -51.05 -30.90
CA ASP A 48 -16.15 -51.56 -32.16
C ASP A 48 -15.48 -50.52 -33.08
N GLN A 49 -15.15 -49.35 -32.54
CA GLN A 49 -14.47 -48.27 -33.24
C GLN A 49 -13.08 -47.97 -32.68
N GLN A 50 -12.60 -48.72 -31.68
CA GLN A 50 -11.36 -48.42 -30.97
C GLN A 50 -10.14 -48.44 -31.90
N LYS A 51 -10.10 -49.38 -32.86
CA LYS A 51 -9.02 -49.44 -33.87
C LYS A 51 -9.01 -48.19 -34.76
N GLN A 52 -10.17 -47.75 -35.19
CA GLN A 52 -10.35 -46.59 -36.06
C GLN A 52 -10.01 -45.30 -35.31
N ASP A 53 -10.44 -45.17 -34.05
CA ASP A 53 -10.14 -44.03 -33.19
C ASP A 53 -8.65 -43.94 -32.85
N TRP A 54 -8.00 -45.08 -32.58
CA TRP A 54 -6.55 -45.13 -32.39
C TRP A 54 -5.80 -44.74 -33.66
N GLN A 55 -6.20 -45.26 -34.84
CA GLN A 55 -5.61 -44.84 -36.11
C GLN A 55 -5.85 -43.36 -36.40
N GLY A 56 -6.95 -42.78 -35.91
CA GLY A 56 -7.27 -41.37 -36.04
C GLY A 56 -6.21 -40.45 -35.42
N LEU A 57 -5.46 -40.90 -34.41
CA LEU A 57 -4.35 -40.15 -33.83
C LEU A 57 -3.24 -39.84 -34.83
N PHE A 58 -3.12 -40.64 -35.89
CA PHE A 58 -2.01 -40.58 -36.86
C PHE A 58 -2.46 -40.12 -38.25
N VAL A 59 -3.75 -39.83 -38.43
CA VAL A 59 -4.36 -39.58 -39.74
C VAL A 59 -5.08 -38.24 -39.73
N SER A 60 -4.93 -37.44 -40.78
CA SER A 60 -5.59 -36.13 -40.85
C SER A 60 -7.12 -36.25 -40.85
N TYR A 61 -7.81 -35.23 -40.34
CA TYR A 61 -9.27 -35.18 -40.28
C TYR A 61 -9.97 -35.51 -41.61
N LYS A 62 -9.45 -34.94 -42.73
CA LYS A 62 -9.96 -35.22 -44.08
C LYS A 62 -9.84 -36.71 -44.45
N LYS A 63 -8.73 -37.35 -44.09
CA LYS A 63 -8.51 -38.79 -44.34
C LYS A 63 -9.33 -39.67 -43.41
N GLN A 64 -9.57 -39.24 -42.17
CA GLN A 64 -10.47 -39.94 -41.24
C GLN A 64 -11.91 -39.94 -41.78
N ARG A 65 -12.36 -38.81 -42.33
CA ARG A 65 -13.69 -38.68 -42.94
C ARG A 65 -13.89 -39.47 -44.24
N ASN A 66 -12.84 -39.64 -45.05
CA ASN A 66 -12.91 -40.40 -46.30
C ASN A 66 -12.95 -41.93 -46.10
N ARG A 67 -12.99 -42.43 -44.86
CA ARG A 67 -13.15 -43.86 -44.58
C ARG A 67 -14.64 -44.20 -44.68
N GLU A 68 -14.98 -45.06 -45.63
CA GLU A 68 -16.36 -45.39 -46.06
C GLU A 68 -17.31 -45.90 -44.95
N LEU A 69 -16.78 -46.20 -43.75
CA LEU A 69 -17.50 -46.85 -42.65
C LEU A 69 -18.03 -45.91 -41.55
N ILE A 70 -17.58 -44.65 -41.45
CA ILE A 70 -18.01 -43.73 -40.37
C ILE A 70 -18.52 -42.41 -40.97
N LYS A 71 -19.83 -42.29 -41.14
CA LYS A 71 -20.52 -41.10 -41.67
C LYS A 71 -21.01 -40.16 -40.57
N ARG A 72 -20.16 -39.83 -39.60
CA ARG A 72 -20.49 -38.84 -38.55
C ARG A 72 -19.94 -37.47 -38.94
N PHE A 73 -20.78 -36.46 -38.86
CA PHE A 73 -20.33 -35.07 -38.95
C PHE A 73 -19.91 -34.64 -37.54
N GLY A 74 -18.69 -34.11 -37.45
CA GLY A 74 -18.20 -33.44 -36.26
C GLY A 74 -19.04 -32.21 -35.90
N LEU A 75 -18.79 -31.66 -34.72
CA LEU A 75 -19.47 -30.47 -34.23
C LEU A 75 -19.16 -29.29 -35.16
N GLU A 76 -20.21 -28.63 -35.64
CA GLU A 76 -20.10 -27.37 -36.36
C GLU A 76 -19.78 -26.26 -35.37
N LEU A 77 -18.58 -25.69 -35.51
CA LEU A 77 -18.09 -24.61 -34.69
C LEU A 77 -17.77 -23.41 -35.57
N PRO A 78 -18.26 -22.23 -35.23
CA PRO A 78 -17.84 -21.02 -35.90
C PRO A 78 -16.34 -20.77 -35.69
N SER A 79 -15.64 -20.29 -36.73
CA SER A 79 -14.19 -20.08 -36.65
C SER A 79 -13.80 -19.09 -35.55
N GLU A 80 -14.66 -18.11 -35.27
CA GLU A 80 -14.47 -17.12 -34.20
C GLU A 80 -14.50 -17.79 -32.82
N ALA A 81 -15.50 -18.63 -32.55
CA ALA A 81 -15.61 -19.39 -31.30
C ALA A 81 -14.40 -20.31 -31.03
N ILE A 82 -13.82 -20.90 -32.08
CA ILE A 82 -12.58 -21.70 -31.96
C ILE A 82 -11.38 -20.80 -31.59
N ALA A 83 -11.29 -19.63 -32.20
CA ALA A 83 -10.21 -18.68 -31.93
C ALA A 83 -10.28 -18.14 -30.49
N GLU A 84 -11.48 -17.81 -30.02
CA GLU A 84 -11.70 -17.32 -28.66
C GLU A 84 -11.47 -18.42 -27.60
N GLY A 85 -11.87 -19.67 -27.88
CA GLY A 85 -11.71 -20.79 -26.95
C GLY A 85 -10.26 -21.13 -26.57
N PHE A 86 -9.27 -20.73 -27.37
CA PHE A 86 -7.85 -20.97 -27.10
C PHE A 86 -7.24 -20.00 -26.08
N ALA A 87 -7.90 -18.88 -25.77
CA ALA A 87 -7.39 -17.84 -24.86
C ALA A 87 -7.31 -18.28 -23.39
N HIS A 88 -7.86 -19.45 -23.02
CA HIS A 88 -8.01 -19.87 -21.63
C HIS A 88 -7.07 -21.00 -21.17
N ASN A 89 -6.13 -21.46 -22.01
CA ASN A 89 -5.30 -22.59 -21.59
C ASN A 89 -4.30 -22.21 -20.47
N GLN A 90 -3.85 -20.95 -20.41
CA GLN A 90 -3.07 -20.40 -19.30
C GLN A 90 -3.33 -18.90 -19.18
N THR A 91 -4.16 -18.50 -18.23
CA THR A 91 -4.21 -17.09 -17.84
C THR A 91 -2.93 -16.77 -17.08
N TYR A 92 -2.27 -15.67 -17.44
CA TYR A 92 -1.05 -15.19 -16.79
C TYR A 92 -1.10 -13.67 -16.64
N LEU A 93 -0.31 -13.15 -15.72
CA LEU A 93 -0.02 -11.72 -15.62
C LEU A 93 1.49 -11.60 -15.59
N HIS A 94 2.08 -11.00 -16.61
CA HIS A 94 3.53 -10.92 -16.78
C HIS A 94 3.94 -9.45 -16.92
N ASP A 95 4.05 -8.76 -15.80
CA ASP A 95 4.58 -7.40 -15.80
C ASP A 95 6.08 -7.46 -16.17
N PRO A 96 6.59 -6.61 -17.08
CA PRO A 96 7.99 -6.63 -17.52
C PRO A 96 9.00 -6.55 -16.37
N THR A 97 8.63 -5.84 -15.30
CA THR A 97 9.42 -5.64 -14.08
C THR A 97 8.78 -6.33 -12.88
N GLY A 98 7.85 -7.27 -13.09
CA GLY A 98 7.12 -7.96 -12.02
C GLY A 98 7.97 -8.97 -11.27
N PHE A 99 7.72 -9.11 -9.97
CA PHE A 99 8.27 -10.22 -9.19
C PHE A 99 7.22 -11.35 -9.07
N PRO A 100 7.65 -12.61 -8.94
CA PRO A 100 6.72 -13.73 -8.86
C PRO A 100 5.91 -13.69 -7.56
N VAL A 101 4.61 -13.44 -7.66
CA VAL A 101 3.70 -13.41 -6.51
C VAL A 101 2.97 -14.74 -6.29
N GLY A 102 2.73 -15.51 -7.36
CA GLY A 102 2.04 -16.79 -7.30
C GLY A 102 1.65 -17.35 -8.67
N HIS A 103 0.65 -18.22 -8.68
CA HIS A 103 0.14 -18.87 -9.89
C HIS A 103 -1.36 -18.64 -10.05
N THR A 104 -1.84 -18.64 -11.29
CA THR A 104 -3.26 -18.67 -11.61
C THR A 104 -3.84 -20.08 -11.41
N GLN A 105 -5.17 -20.20 -11.42
CA GLN A 105 -5.85 -21.49 -11.29
C GLN A 105 -5.49 -22.47 -12.42
N THR A 106 -5.06 -21.95 -13.58
CA THR A 106 -4.62 -22.73 -14.74
C THR A 106 -3.13 -23.06 -14.71
N GLY A 107 -2.40 -22.66 -13.66
CA GLY A 107 -0.97 -22.91 -13.50
C GLY A 107 -0.06 -21.88 -14.17
N GLY A 108 -0.61 -20.82 -14.76
CA GLY A 108 0.17 -19.69 -15.29
C GLY A 108 0.87 -18.91 -14.17
N MET A 109 2.08 -18.43 -14.41
CA MET A 109 2.82 -17.62 -13.43
C MET A 109 2.26 -16.19 -13.37
N VAL A 110 2.29 -15.58 -12.19
CA VAL A 110 1.88 -14.19 -11.96
C VAL A 110 3.12 -13.41 -11.52
N TYR A 111 3.68 -12.63 -12.45
CA TYR A 111 4.67 -11.60 -12.18
C TYR A 111 3.95 -10.27 -12.06
N PHE A 112 4.02 -9.69 -10.87
CA PHE A 112 3.28 -8.49 -10.54
C PHE A 112 4.24 -7.38 -10.12
N ASP A 113 4.05 -6.19 -10.69
CA ASP A 113 4.68 -4.94 -10.29
C ASP A 113 3.61 -3.89 -10.00
N GLN A 114 3.60 -3.39 -8.76
CA GLN A 114 2.68 -2.34 -8.33
C GLN A 114 2.90 -1.02 -9.09
N PHE A 115 4.13 -0.77 -9.55
CA PHE A 115 4.51 0.47 -10.21
C PHE A 115 4.45 0.36 -11.74
N HIS A 116 3.98 -0.76 -12.28
CA HIS A 116 3.75 -0.86 -13.72
C HIS A 116 2.61 0.05 -14.17
N LYS A 117 2.84 0.76 -15.27
CA LYS A 117 1.89 1.68 -15.89
C LYS A 117 1.63 1.28 -17.33
N ASP A 118 0.36 1.11 -17.67
CA ASP A 118 -0.09 0.80 -19.02
C ASP A 118 -1.44 1.50 -19.30
N ALA A 119 -2.12 1.13 -20.39
CA ALA A 119 -3.40 1.72 -20.75
C ALA A 119 -4.53 1.38 -19.74
N ASP A 120 -4.40 0.28 -19.00
CA ASP A 120 -5.38 -0.23 -18.05
C ASP A 120 -5.05 0.16 -16.59
N ARG A 121 -3.76 0.28 -16.25
CA ARG A 121 -3.23 0.65 -14.94
C ARG A 121 -2.66 2.06 -14.95
N LEU A 122 -3.52 3.01 -14.62
CA LEU A 122 -3.20 4.44 -14.61
C LEU A 122 -2.62 4.93 -13.27
N SER A 123 -2.71 4.14 -12.20
CA SER A 123 -2.26 4.52 -10.85
C SER A 123 -1.51 3.39 -10.15
N TYR A 124 -0.61 3.76 -9.23
CA TYR A 124 0.22 2.82 -8.46
C TYR A 124 -0.43 2.36 -7.14
N ASN A 125 -1.67 2.79 -6.89
CA ASN A 125 -2.37 2.49 -5.65
C ASN A 125 -2.89 1.04 -5.68
N MET A 126 -2.73 0.33 -4.56
CA MET A 126 -3.21 -1.03 -4.39
C MET A 126 -4.15 -1.11 -3.20
N PHE A 127 -5.26 -1.81 -3.37
CA PHE A 127 -6.16 -2.19 -2.29
C PHE A 127 -6.12 -3.71 -2.09
N LEU A 128 -5.71 -4.15 -0.90
CA LEU A 128 -5.65 -5.56 -0.53
C LEU A 128 -6.71 -5.86 0.55
N SER A 129 -7.67 -6.71 0.23
CA SER A 129 -8.73 -7.13 1.15
C SER A 129 -8.84 -8.65 1.24
N GLY A 130 -9.39 -9.12 2.36
CA GLY A 130 -9.56 -10.53 2.65
C GLY A 130 -9.95 -10.78 4.11
N MET A 131 -10.50 -11.96 4.39
CA MET A 131 -10.90 -12.35 5.74
C MET A 131 -9.68 -12.48 6.68
N MET A 132 -9.93 -12.53 7.99
CA MET A 132 -8.87 -12.89 8.94
C MET A 132 -8.29 -14.26 8.58
N GLY A 133 -6.97 -14.41 8.61
CA GLY A 133 -6.30 -15.65 8.18
C GLY A 133 -6.14 -15.83 6.67
N SER A 134 -6.62 -14.91 5.83
CA SER A 134 -6.44 -14.99 4.36
C SER A 134 -5.04 -14.60 3.87
N SER A 135 -4.04 -14.58 4.76
CA SER A 135 -2.63 -14.26 4.45
C SER A 135 -2.36 -12.84 3.93
N LYS A 136 -3.19 -11.84 4.27
CA LYS A 136 -2.98 -10.42 3.86
C LYS A 136 -1.59 -9.91 4.23
N SER A 137 -1.19 -10.05 5.49
CA SER A 137 0.12 -9.61 5.98
C SER A 137 1.26 -10.36 5.31
N THR A 138 1.08 -11.63 4.96
CA THR A 138 2.06 -12.41 4.20
C THR A 138 2.28 -11.81 2.81
N THR A 139 1.20 -11.42 2.12
CA THR A 139 1.27 -10.76 0.82
C THR A 139 1.97 -9.40 0.94
N LEU A 140 1.61 -8.58 1.93
CA LEU A 140 2.26 -7.29 2.18
C LEU A 140 3.75 -7.44 2.49
N LYS A 141 4.16 -8.44 3.28
CA LYS A 141 5.58 -8.72 3.54
C LYS A 141 6.34 -9.14 2.29
N LYS A 142 5.71 -9.91 1.38
CA LYS A 142 6.31 -10.26 0.09
C LYS A 142 6.51 -9.03 -0.80
N LEU A 143 5.48 -8.19 -0.91
CA LEU A 143 5.54 -6.91 -1.65
C LEU A 143 6.62 -6.00 -1.06
N ALA A 144 6.60 -5.77 0.25
CA ALA A 144 7.62 -4.97 0.94
C ALA A 144 9.03 -5.52 0.72
N LYS A 145 9.22 -6.84 0.77
CA LYS A 145 10.52 -7.46 0.51
C LYS A 145 11.02 -7.20 -0.92
N ASP A 146 10.15 -7.33 -1.91
CA ASP A 146 10.48 -7.00 -3.30
C ASP A 146 10.91 -5.53 -3.43
N GLN A 147 10.15 -4.61 -2.83
CA GLN A 147 10.49 -3.19 -2.86
C GLN A 147 11.82 -2.88 -2.17
N LEU A 148 12.08 -3.47 -1.00
CA LEU A 148 13.36 -3.34 -0.31
C LEU A 148 14.52 -3.91 -1.14
N ALA A 149 14.30 -5.03 -1.83
CA ALA A 149 15.30 -5.65 -2.70
C ALA A 149 15.65 -4.78 -3.91
N ARG A 150 14.68 -3.99 -4.42
CA ARG A 150 14.89 -2.98 -5.46
C ARG A 150 15.56 -1.70 -4.93
N GLY A 151 15.74 -1.60 -3.62
CA GLY A 151 16.29 -0.41 -2.98
C GLY A 151 15.25 0.70 -2.77
N ASN A 152 13.95 0.41 -2.85
CA ASN A 152 12.92 1.38 -2.53
C ASN A 152 12.72 1.50 -1.01
N TYR A 153 12.22 2.66 -0.58
CA TYR A 153 11.80 2.86 0.80
C TYR A 153 10.42 2.25 1.03
N VAL A 154 10.25 1.60 2.18
CA VAL A 154 9.00 1.03 2.65
C VAL A 154 8.68 1.64 4.00
N PHE A 155 7.56 2.34 4.06
CA PHE A 155 6.94 2.86 5.27
C PHE A 155 5.66 2.09 5.55
N GLY A 156 5.45 1.67 6.78
CA GLY A 156 4.24 0.92 7.14
C GLY A 156 3.73 1.22 8.54
N TYR A 157 2.41 1.16 8.69
CA TYR A 157 1.74 1.24 9.99
C TYR A 157 1.33 -0.16 10.42
N ASP A 158 1.82 -0.60 11.58
CA ASP A 158 1.60 -1.94 12.09
C ASP A 158 0.66 -1.92 13.29
N LYS A 159 -0.55 -2.45 13.12
CA LYS A 159 -1.55 -2.52 14.19
C LYS A 159 -1.42 -3.77 15.05
N THR A 160 -0.93 -4.87 14.49
CA THR A 160 -0.91 -6.19 15.14
C THR A 160 0.49 -6.62 15.59
N GLY A 161 1.52 -5.83 15.27
CA GLY A 161 2.92 -6.13 15.59
C GLY A 161 3.54 -7.19 14.67
N GLU A 162 2.86 -7.55 13.57
CA GLU A 162 3.28 -8.61 12.67
C GLU A 162 4.54 -8.26 11.85
N PHE A 163 4.88 -6.98 11.74
CA PHE A 163 6.02 -6.49 10.97
C PHE A 163 7.26 -6.23 11.82
N LYS A 164 7.21 -6.39 13.14
CA LYS A 164 8.37 -6.21 14.03
C LYS A 164 9.57 -7.06 13.64
N ASP A 165 9.36 -8.36 13.49
CA ASP A 165 10.42 -9.30 13.08
C ASP A 165 10.85 -9.06 11.63
N PHE A 166 9.93 -8.67 10.76
CA PHE A 166 10.23 -8.34 9.38
C PHE A 166 11.17 -7.13 9.28
N THR A 167 10.87 -6.07 10.03
CA THR A 167 11.64 -4.83 10.07
C THR A 167 13.03 -5.08 10.63
N LYS A 168 13.12 -5.81 11.75
CA LYS A 168 14.41 -6.20 12.35
C LYS A 168 15.28 -7.01 11.39
N LYS A 169 14.71 -7.94 10.62
CA LYS A 169 15.44 -8.75 9.63
C LYS A 169 16.01 -7.92 8.47
N HIS A 170 15.43 -6.77 8.17
CA HIS A 170 15.89 -5.87 7.12
C HIS A 170 16.68 -4.66 7.67
N ASN A 171 17.17 -4.74 8.91
CA ASN A 171 17.88 -3.66 9.60
C ASN A 171 17.11 -2.33 9.57
N GLY A 172 15.78 -2.43 9.66
CA GLY A 172 14.88 -1.29 9.63
C GLY A 172 14.63 -0.67 10.99
N LEU A 173 14.02 0.51 10.99
CA LEU A 173 13.50 1.18 12.17
C LEU A 173 12.09 0.68 12.46
N TYR A 174 11.88 0.09 13.65
CA TYR A 174 10.54 -0.22 14.16
C TYR A 174 10.26 0.68 15.36
N LEU A 175 9.43 1.70 15.18
CA LEU A 175 9.14 2.72 16.18
C LEU A 175 7.80 2.45 16.87
N VAL A 176 7.79 2.41 18.20
CA VAL A 176 6.55 2.27 18.96
C VAL A 176 5.93 3.64 19.23
N VAL A 177 4.78 3.92 18.60
CA VAL A 177 4.14 5.23 18.73
C VAL A 177 3.61 5.42 20.14
N GLY A 178 4.20 6.38 20.86
CA GLY A 178 3.89 6.66 22.26
C GLY A 178 4.85 6.01 23.26
N ASP A 179 5.96 5.42 22.82
CA ASP A 179 7.04 5.05 23.73
C ASP A 179 7.75 6.31 24.26
N GLU A 180 8.11 6.29 25.54
CA GLU A 180 8.84 7.37 26.17
C GLU A 180 10.30 7.50 25.68
N ASN A 181 10.85 6.43 25.10
CA ASN A 181 12.21 6.40 24.56
C ASN A 181 12.28 6.66 23.06
N GLU A 182 11.15 6.57 22.35
CA GLU A 182 11.07 6.71 20.90
C GLU A 182 10.03 7.77 20.52
N ARG A 183 10.48 9.03 20.49
CA ARG A 183 9.62 10.19 20.28
C ARG A 183 9.96 10.95 19.02
N ILE A 184 8.96 11.67 18.53
CA ILE A 184 9.05 12.75 17.55
C ILE A 184 8.67 14.04 18.29
N ASN A 185 9.50 15.07 18.18
CA ASN A 185 9.23 16.38 18.78
C ASN A 185 8.14 17.11 18.00
N MET A 186 7.01 17.42 18.65
CA MET A 186 5.93 18.19 18.03
C MET A 186 6.34 19.63 17.65
N MET A 187 7.33 20.20 18.35
CA MET A 187 7.79 21.58 18.18
C MET A 187 8.98 21.69 17.19
N GLN A 188 9.39 20.57 16.57
CA GLN A 188 10.44 20.54 15.57
C GLN A 188 9.89 20.92 14.18
N ILE A 189 10.61 21.80 13.48
CA ILE A 189 10.29 22.21 12.12
C ILE A 189 10.91 21.18 11.17
N PHE A 190 10.11 20.59 10.30
CA PHE A 190 10.56 19.62 9.30
C PHE A 190 10.63 20.25 7.89
N PRO A 191 11.50 19.74 6.99
CA PRO A 191 11.66 20.25 5.63
C PRO A 191 10.49 19.79 4.74
N THR A 192 9.30 20.32 5.00
CA THR A 192 8.01 19.90 4.41
C THR A 192 7.76 20.48 3.02
N VAL A 193 8.36 21.63 2.72
CA VAL A 193 8.18 22.36 1.46
C VAL A 193 9.52 22.49 0.76
N THR A 194 9.65 21.81 -0.36
CA THR A 194 10.77 21.96 -1.28
C THR A 194 10.28 22.56 -2.60
N ASP A 195 11.19 23.05 -3.44
CA ASP A 195 10.89 23.40 -4.82
C ASP A 195 11.06 22.20 -5.79
N ASP A 196 10.89 22.48 -7.08
CA ASP A 196 11.10 21.52 -8.17
C ASP A 196 12.57 21.15 -8.38
N TYR A 197 13.51 21.72 -7.61
CA TYR A 197 14.93 21.34 -7.55
C TYR A 197 15.33 20.67 -6.23
N GLY A 198 14.38 20.51 -5.29
CA GLY A 198 14.62 19.85 -4.00
C GLY A 198 15.30 20.78 -3.00
N VAL A 199 15.37 22.07 -3.31
CA VAL A 199 15.81 23.12 -2.40
C VAL A 199 14.68 23.36 -1.40
N VAL A 200 15.00 23.33 -0.13
CA VAL A 200 14.05 23.55 0.95
C VAL A 200 13.68 25.03 1.02
N ASN A 201 12.38 25.32 1.06
CA ASN A 201 11.86 26.65 1.31
C ASN A 201 11.60 26.80 2.82
N GLU A 202 12.56 27.38 3.54
CA GLU A 202 12.53 27.48 5.01
C GLU A 202 11.31 28.24 5.54
N ASP A 203 10.95 29.37 4.92
CA ASP A 203 9.79 30.18 5.33
C ASP A 203 8.47 29.43 5.15
N ALA A 204 8.33 28.71 4.02
CA ALA A 204 7.16 27.87 3.78
C ALA A 204 7.12 26.67 4.74
N CYS A 205 8.27 26.06 5.05
CA CYS A 205 8.36 25.00 6.05
C CYS A 205 7.95 25.49 7.44
N PHE A 206 8.42 26.67 7.85
CA PHE A 206 8.06 27.27 9.13
C PHE A 206 6.56 27.61 9.20
N THR A 207 6.03 28.22 8.15
CA THR A 207 4.58 28.51 8.06
C THR A 207 3.77 27.22 8.14
N LYS A 208 4.19 26.17 7.42
CA LYS A 208 3.52 24.87 7.43
C LYS A 208 3.59 24.19 8.80
N HIS A 209 4.72 24.31 9.48
CA HIS A 209 4.91 23.81 10.84
C HIS A 209 3.94 24.44 11.84
N LEU A 210 3.73 25.76 11.77
CA LEU A 210 2.77 26.45 12.63
C LEU A 210 1.35 25.96 12.38
N GLU A 211 0.93 25.81 11.12
CA GLU A 211 -0.38 25.24 10.77
C GLU A 211 -0.57 23.85 11.37
N LEU A 212 0.39 22.95 11.15
CA LEU A 212 0.32 21.57 11.64
C LEU A 212 0.35 21.50 13.17
N THR A 213 1.06 22.42 13.83
CA THR A 213 1.07 22.53 15.29
C THR A 213 -0.29 22.96 15.82
N LEU A 214 -0.94 23.94 15.19
CA LEU A 214 -2.31 24.34 15.53
C LEU A 214 -3.30 23.18 15.31
N ASP A 215 -3.19 22.44 14.22
CA ASP A 215 -4.05 21.30 13.95
C ASP A 215 -3.89 20.20 15.01
N ARG A 216 -2.65 19.96 15.46
CA ARG A 216 -2.36 19.05 16.58
C ARG A 216 -2.96 19.54 17.90
N PHE A 217 -2.92 20.84 18.16
CA PHE A 217 -3.58 21.43 19.34
C PHE A 217 -5.10 21.24 19.26
N ASP A 218 -5.70 21.48 18.08
CA ASP A 218 -7.13 21.28 17.86
C ASP A 218 -7.57 19.82 18.05
N ILE A 219 -6.76 18.86 17.60
CA ILE A 219 -6.97 17.43 17.86
C ILE A 219 -7.00 17.15 19.37
N LEU A 220 -6.01 17.67 20.12
CA LEU A 220 -5.88 17.44 21.56
C LEU A 220 -7.00 18.10 22.39
N SER A 221 -7.42 19.28 21.96
CA SER A 221 -8.50 20.07 22.55
C SER A 221 -9.05 21.02 21.48
N ARG A 222 -10.33 20.92 21.11
CA ARG A 222 -10.89 21.75 20.04
C ARG A 222 -10.82 23.24 20.38
N PHE A 223 -10.45 24.07 19.40
CA PHE A 223 -10.61 25.52 19.49
C PHE A 223 -12.08 25.90 19.53
N SER A 224 -12.41 26.97 20.24
CA SER A 224 -13.78 27.50 20.31
C SER A 224 -14.20 28.22 19.02
N ASN A 225 -13.28 28.92 18.37
CA ASN A 225 -13.49 29.68 17.14
C ASN A 225 -12.15 29.99 16.43
N VAL A 226 -12.24 30.56 15.22
CA VAL A 226 -11.07 30.93 14.41
C VAL A 226 -10.20 31.99 15.10
N THR A 227 -10.81 32.97 15.76
CA THR A 227 -10.09 34.02 16.51
C THR A 227 -9.16 33.42 17.56
N THR A 228 -9.64 32.45 18.35
CA THR A 228 -8.85 31.75 19.37
C THR A 228 -7.67 31.00 18.75
N ARG A 229 -7.87 30.40 17.57
CA ARG A 229 -6.80 29.73 16.82
C ARG A 229 -5.73 30.72 16.35
N ASP A 230 -6.14 31.88 15.83
CA ASP A 230 -5.24 32.93 15.34
C ASP A 230 -4.46 33.59 16.48
N GLU A 231 -5.11 33.79 17.63
CA GLU A 231 -4.47 34.24 18.87
C GLU A 231 -3.36 33.28 19.33
N VAL A 232 -3.63 31.98 19.33
CA VAL A 232 -2.61 30.96 19.66
C VAL A 232 -1.50 30.92 18.61
N ASN A 233 -1.80 31.14 17.33
CA ASN A 233 -0.80 31.27 16.28
C ASN A 233 0.16 32.44 16.55
N ASN A 234 -0.36 33.60 16.96
CA ASN A 234 0.47 34.76 17.31
C ASN A 234 1.38 34.47 18.51
N ILE A 235 0.86 33.78 19.55
CA ILE A 235 1.66 33.35 20.70
C ILE A 235 2.79 32.38 20.27
N LEU A 236 2.49 31.43 19.38
CA LEU A 236 3.49 30.51 18.82
C LEU A 236 4.56 31.27 18.01
N LEU A 237 4.16 32.24 17.19
CA LEU A 237 5.09 33.08 16.43
C LEU A 237 6.05 33.83 17.36
N ASP A 238 5.53 34.46 18.42
CA ASP A 238 6.35 35.18 19.38
C ASP A 238 7.31 34.27 20.13
N PHE A 239 6.87 33.05 20.48
CA PHE A 239 7.73 32.04 21.08
C PHE A 239 8.90 31.67 20.15
N TYR A 240 8.61 31.36 18.88
CA TYR A 240 9.62 30.93 17.92
C TYR A 240 10.61 32.04 17.55
N LYS A 241 10.18 33.32 17.54
CA LYS A 241 11.07 34.47 17.35
C LYS A 241 12.21 34.51 18.38
N LYS A 242 11.99 34.06 19.62
CA LYS A 242 13.04 33.97 20.66
C LYS A 242 14.21 33.06 20.25
N PHE A 243 13.93 32.05 19.42
CA PHE A 243 14.93 31.11 18.89
C PHE A 243 15.49 31.56 17.53
N GLY A 244 15.10 32.74 17.06
CA GLY A 244 15.46 33.23 15.72
C GLY A 244 14.67 32.55 14.60
N PHE A 245 13.56 31.87 14.92
CA PHE A 245 12.73 31.19 13.92
C PHE A 245 11.57 32.11 13.51
N TYR A 246 11.64 32.63 12.29
CA TYR A 246 10.65 33.54 11.69
C TYR A 246 10.86 33.59 10.17
N ASN A 247 9.84 34.03 9.44
CA ASN A 247 9.94 34.19 7.98
C ASN A 247 10.99 35.27 7.63
N GLY A 248 11.94 34.94 6.75
CA GLY A 248 13.11 35.76 6.45
C GLY A 248 14.26 35.62 7.44
N SER A 249 14.21 34.60 8.32
CA SER A 249 15.34 34.26 9.19
C SER A 249 16.54 33.80 8.37
N PRO A 250 17.78 34.20 8.74
CA PRO A 250 18.99 33.67 8.10
C PRO A 250 19.30 32.22 8.49
N LEU A 251 18.55 31.62 9.41
CA LEU A 251 18.75 30.25 9.87
C LEU A 251 18.07 29.24 8.95
N HIS A 252 18.70 28.09 8.74
CA HIS A 252 18.09 26.91 8.11
C HIS A 252 17.19 26.18 9.12
N MET A 253 16.06 26.80 9.45
CA MET A 253 15.18 26.41 10.55
C MET A 253 14.72 24.95 10.49
N SER A 254 14.58 24.35 9.32
CA SER A 254 14.13 22.95 9.16
C SER A 254 15.25 21.91 9.09
N GLN A 255 16.51 22.35 9.15
CA GLN A 255 17.70 21.50 8.94
C GLN A 255 18.63 21.46 10.17
N LEU A 256 18.18 21.98 11.31
CA LEU A 256 18.91 21.90 12.57
C LEU A 256 18.90 20.48 13.15
N GLU A 257 19.83 20.21 14.06
CA GLU A 257 19.86 18.96 14.82
C GLU A 257 18.65 18.85 15.76
N ASN A 258 18.18 17.63 16.03
CA ASN A 258 16.97 17.37 16.83
C ASN A 258 16.96 18.06 18.21
N ARG A 259 18.13 18.28 18.80
CA ARG A 259 18.30 18.92 20.12
C ARG A 259 18.27 20.45 20.09
N GLU A 260 18.39 21.06 18.92
CA GLU A 260 18.39 22.51 18.75
C GLU A 260 16.96 23.09 18.74
N TYR A 261 15.96 22.25 18.47
CA TYR A 261 14.56 22.66 18.52
C TYR A 261 14.04 22.78 19.94
N PRO A 262 13.17 23.75 20.23
CA PRO A 262 12.46 23.79 21.51
C PRO A 262 11.56 22.56 21.66
N THR A 263 11.17 22.26 22.90
CA THR A 263 10.17 21.23 23.20
C THR A 263 8.87 21.87 23.71
N LEU A 264 7.81 21.08 23.85
CA LEU A 264 6.58 21.54 24.50
C LEU A 264 6.80 22.00 25.95
N GLU A 265 7.80 21.47 26.64
CA GLU A 265 8.18 21.92 28.00
C GLU A 265 8.87 23.29 27.97
N THR A 266 9.75 23.50 26.98
CA THR A 266 10.35 24.81 26.72
C THR A 266 9.26 25.86 26.44
N PHE A 267 8.24 25.48 25.68
CA PHE A 267 7.11 26.34 25.36
C PHE A 267 6.21 26.62 26.57
N ASP A 268 5.88 25.61 27.39
CA ASP A 268 5.07 25.81 28.62
C ASP A 268 5.77 26.72 29.64
N THR A 269 7.09 26.55 29.77
CA THR A 269 7.91 27.41 30.64
C THR A 269 7.89 28.86 30.14
N TRP A 270 8.21 29.08 28.86
CA TRP A 270 8.20 30.42 28.27
C TRP A 270 6.81 31.06 28.33
N PHE A 271 5.75 30.32 28.00
CA PHE A 271 4.39 30.84 28.04
C PHE A 271 3.99 31.23 29.46
N SER A 272 4.37 30.43 30.47
CA SER A 272 4.09 30.74 31.87
C SER A 272 4.76 32.03 32.36
N GLU A 273 5.96 32.34 31.85
CA GLU A 273 6.71 33.58 32.16
C GLU A 273 6.14 34.81 31.46
N ASN A 274 5.54 34.65 30.28
CA ASN A 274 5.08 35.77 29.43
C ASN A 274 3.55 35.90 29.39
N ARG A 275 2.82 35.05 30.12
CA ARG A 275 1.34 34.98 30.01
C ARG A 275 0.64 36.28 30.36
N GLU A 276 1.16 37.09 31.29
CA GLU A 276 0.46 38.29 31.78
C GLU A 276 0.13 39.25 30.62
N GLN A 277 1.06 39.41 29.67
CA GLN A 277 0.87 40.18 28.44
C GLN A 277 -0.35 39.72 27.63
N TYR A 278 -0.60 38.42 27.55
CA TYR A 278 -1.68 37.85 26.73
C TYR A 278 -3.02 37.77 27.49
N PHE A 279 -3.00 37.73 28.83
CA PHE A 279 -4.22 37.71 29.64
C PHE A 279 -4.83 39.10 29.84
N GLU A 280 -4.02 40.15 29.88
CA GLU A 280 -4.50 41.54 30.01
C GLU A 280 -5.33 41.97 28.80
N GLU A 281 -4.98 41.51 27.61
CA GLU A 281 -5.73 41.82 26.38
C GLU A 281 -7.02 40.97 26.20
N SER A 282 -7.42 40.17 27.21
CA SER A 282 -8.60 39.28 27.19
C SER A 282 -8.58 38.18 26.12
N PHE A 283 -7.41 37.64 25.77
CA PHE A 283 -7.30 36.59 24.75
C PHE A 283 -7.88 35.26 25.26
N ASP A 284 -8.88 34.73 24.56
CA ASP A 284 -9.42 33.40 24.83
C ASP A 284 -8.40 32.31 24.41
N GLY A 285 -7.51 32.61 23.46
CA GLY A 285 -6.38 31.77 23.05
C GLY A 285 -5.41 31.50 24.19
N ALA A 286 -5.10 32.48 25.02
CA ALA A 286 -4.21 32.31 26.17
C ALA A 286 -4.80 31.37 27.23
N LYS A 287 -6.11 31.50 27.51
CA LYS A 287 -6.85 30.61 28.42
C LYS A 287 -6.92 29.18 27.88
N TYR A 288 -7.21 29.03 26.59
CA TYR A 288 -7.20 27.76 25.88
C TYR A 288 -5.82 27.09 26.02
N LEU A 289 -4.76 27.82 25.67
CA LEU A 289 -3.41 27.30 25.65
C LEU A 289 -2.94 26.88 27.05
N ARG A 290 -3.25 27.68 28.07
CA ARG A 290 -2.96 27.31 29.47
C ARG A 290 -3.61 26.00 29.86
N THR A 291 -4.86 25.79 29.47
CA THR A 291 -5.62 24.58 29.77
C THR A 291 -5.04 23.37 29.04
N LEU A 292 -4.72 23.54 27.74
CA LEU A 292 -4.10 22.52 26.91
C LEU A 292 -2.73 22.10 27.46
N LEU A 293 -1.83 23.06 27.72
CA LEU A 293 -0.49 22.76 28.22
C LEU A 293 -0.53 22.09 29.59
N LYS A 294 -1.43 22.52 30.49
CA LYS A 294 -1.64 21.84 31.78
C LYS A 294 -2.10 20.38 31.58
N LYS A 295 -3.01 20.14 30.63
CA LYS A 295 -3.46 18.78 30.27
C LYS A 295 -2.29 17.94 29.74
N ILE A 296 -1.48 18.49 28.84
CA ILE A 296 -0.31 17.81 28.27
C ILE A 296 0.70 17.49 29.38
N MET A 297 1.12 18.47 30.17
CA MET A 297 2.15 18.29 31.19
C MET A 297 1.75 17.31 32.29
N ASN A 298 0.48 17.30 32.70
CA ASN A 298 0.00 16.41 33.74
C ASN A 298 -0.27 14.99 33.23
N ASN A 299 -0.88 14.85 32.05
CA ASN A 299 -1.42 13.57 31.62
C ASN A 299 -0.62 12.90 30.50
N TYR A 300 0.06 13.67 29.65
CA TYR A 300 0.67 13.18 28.41
C TYR A 300 2.15 13.58 28.24
N ARG A 301 2.81 14.08 29.30
CA ARG A 301 4.22 14.49 29.25
C ARG A 301 5.12 13.36 28.75
N LYS A 302 4.86 12.14 29.19
CA LYS A 302 5.61 10.94 28.76
C LYS A 302 5.38 10.54 27.31
N LEU A 303 4.41 11.12 26.60
CA LEU A 303 4.10 10.78 25.21
C LEU A 303 4.55 11.90 24.25
N LEU A 304 4.24 13.15 24.60
CA LEU A 304 4.36 14.29 23.68
C LEU A 304 5.59 15.17 23.92
N VAL A 305 6.21 15.11 25.11
CA VAL A 305 7.22 16.09 25.52
C VAL A 305 8.61 15.48 25.41
N GLY A 306 9.42 16.00 24.51
CA GLY A 306 10.81 15.58 24.35
C GLY A 306 11.35 15.91 22.96
N HIS A 307 12.65 15.69 22.77
CA HIS A 307 13.29 15.81 21.46
C HIS A 307 13.05 14.55 20.62
N THR A 308 13.16 14.70 19.29
CA THR A 308 13.17 13.56 18.38
C THR A 308 14.38 12.68 18.67
N THR A 309 14.15 11.38 18.82
CA THR A 309 15.11 10.44 19.43
C THR A 309 15.97 9.66 18.44
N PHE A 310 15.47 9.50 17.22
CA PHE A 310 16.19 8.89 16.11
C PHE A 310 16.63 9.98 15.13
N ARG A 311 17.67 9.71 14.33
CA ARG A 311 18.33 10.74 13.51
C ARG A 311 17.52 11.13 12.28
N SER A 312 17.08 10.15 11.49
CA SER A 312 16.20 10.39 10.34
C SER A 312 15.51 9.10 9.88
N LEU A 313 14.30 9.21 9.32
CA LEU A 313 13.64 8.10 8.62
C LEU A 313 14.33 7.68 7.33
N THR A 314 15.24 8.51 6.82
CA THR A 314 16.01 8.22 5.59
C THR A 314 17.22 7.31 5.83
N GLU A 315 17.63 7.08 7.08
CA GLU A 315 18.79 6.23 7.39
C GLU A 315 18.51 4.75 7.11
N THR A 316 17.25 4.34 7.16
CA THR A 316 16.84 2.97 6.85
C THR A 316 15.77 2.97 5.76
N LYS A 317 15.81 1.96 4.89
CA LYS A 317 14.80 1.79 3.84
C LYS A 317 13.53 1.08 4.33
N CYS A 318 13.57 0.47 5.52
CA CYS A 318 12.44 -0.26 6.09
C CYS A 318 12.02 0.40 7.41
N ASN A 319 10.93 1.16 7.39
CA ASN A 319 10.44 1.89 8.56
C ASN A 319 9.01 1.44 8.86
N PHE A 320 8.78 0.93 10.07
CA PHE A 320 7.45 0.54 10.53
C PHE A 320 7.11 1.23 11.85
N PHE A 321 5.85 1.65 11.97
CA PHE A 321 5.35 2.35 13.14
C PHE A 321 4.27 1.50 13.82
N ASP A 322 4.51 1.11 15.06
CA ASP A 322 3.54 0.38 15.87
C ASP A 322 2.43 1.32 16.31
N ILE A 323 1.21 1.07 15.81
CA ILE A 323 0.00 1.81 16.13
C ILE A 323 -0.98 0.97 16.95
N SER A 324 -0.50 -0.08 17.64
CA SER A 324 -1.30 -0.94 18.52
C SER A 324 -2.03 -0.16 19.60
N MET A 325 -1.46 0.95 20.07
CA MET A 325 -2.06 1.82 21.08
C MET A 325 -3.22 2.69 20.57
N ILE A 326 -3.40 2.85 19.26
CA ILE A 326 -4.52 3.62 18.69
C ILE A 326 -5.79 2.77 18.70
N ASN A 327 -6.60 2.83 19.75
CA ASN A 327 -7.83 2.04 19.90
C ASN A 327 -9.09 2.90 19.79
N ASP A 328 -10.22 2.27 19.43
CA ASP A 328 -11.51 2.94 19.20
C ASP A 328 -12.04 3.69 20.42
N THR A 329 -11.54 3.38 21.62
CA THR A 329 -11.75 4.16 22.85
C THR A 329 -10.83 5.37 22.84
N MET A 330 -11.15 6.33 21.96
CA MET A 330 -10.37 7.51 21.61
C MET A 330 -9.74 8.21 22.81
N THR A 331 -8.42 8.23 22.87
CA THR A 331 -7.72 9.33 23.53
C THR A 331 -7.14 10.21 22.43
N THR A 332 -7.57 11.48 22.40
CA THR A 332 -7.14 12.46 21.38
C THR A 332 -5.61 12.61 21.28
N VAL A 333 -4.87 12.13 22.28
CA VAL A 333 -3.40 12.06 22.27
C VAL A 333 -2.86 11.08 21.21
N TYR A 334 -3.48 9.91 21.02
CA TYR A 334 -3.01 8.95 20.02
C TYR A 334 -3.32 9.38 18.60
N ASP A 335 -4.46 10.05 18.38
CA ASP A 335 -4.76 10.70 17.10
C ASP A 335 -3.73 11.79 16.78
N CYS A 336 -3.35 12.57 17.79
CA CYS A 336 -2.31 13.59 17.67
C CYS A 336 -0.94 12.99 17.32
N LEU A 337 -0.57 11.89 18.00
CA LEU A 337 0.67 11.15 17.72
C LEU A 337 0.65 10.53 16.31
N PHE A 338 -0.47 9.95 15.89
CA PHE A 338 -0.61 9.41 14.54
C PHE A 338 -0.49 10.49 13.48
N HIS A 339 -1.13 11.63 13.71
CA HIS A 339 -0.99 12.79 12.83
C HIS A 339 0.47 13.25 12.74
N LEU A 340 1.18 13.33 13.87
CA LEU A 340 2.61 13.69 13.92
C LEU A 340 3.48 12.71 13.12
N VAL A 341 3.31 11.41 13.32
CA VAL A 341 4.03 10.36 12.56
C VAL A 341 3.72 10.47 11.07
N ASN A 342 2.44 10.61 10.71
CA ASN A 342 2.01 10.66 9.32
C ASN A 342 2.52 11.91 8.59
N THR A 343 2.54 13.08 9.26
CA THR A 343 3.21 14.28 8.75
C THR A 343 4.65 13.95 8.39
N TYR A 344 5.40 13.41 9.35
CA TYR A 344 6.83 13.19 9.20
C TYR A 344 7.18 12.12 8.14
N VAL A 345 6.37 11.06 8.03
CA VAL A 345 6.47 10.08 6.93
C VAL A 345 6.17 10.74 5.59
N THR A 346 5.10 11.52 5.50
CA THR A 346 4.71 12.20 4.25
C THR A 346 5.80 13.14 3.77
N ASP A 347 6.36 13.95 4.68
CA ASP A 347 7.44 14.88 4.35
C ASP A 347 8.69 14.15 3.86
N THR A 348 9.05 13.06 4.54
CA THR A 348 10.17 12.18 4.12
C THR A 348 9.93 11.61 2.71
N CYS A 349 8.72 11.11 2.46
CA CYS A 349 8.33 10.58 1.15
C CYS A 349 8.35 11.64 0.05
N LEU A 350 7.92 12.87 0.33
CA LEU A 350 7.97 13.98 -0.63
C LEU A 350 9.42 14.36 -0.97
N GLY A 351 10.29 14.43 0.04
CA GLY A 351 11.71 14.72 -0.15
C GLY A 351 12.41 13.68 -1.04
N ILE A 352 12.29 12.40 -0.69
CA ILE A 352 12.87 11.30 -1.48
C ILE A 352 12.20 11.21 -2.86
N GLY A 353 10.87 11.21 -2.89
CA GLY A 353 10.10 10.96 -4.11
C GLY A 353 10.34 12.00 -5.20
N ARG A 354 10.60 13.26 -4.84
CA ARG A 354 10.97 14.31 -5.82
C ARG A 354 12.33 14.05 -6.45
N GLN A 355 13.32 13.61 -5.67
CA GLN A 355 14.64 13.27 -6.18
C GLN A 355 14.57 12.06 -7.12
N GLU A 356 13.88 11.00 -6.70
CA GLU A 356 13.70 9.77 -7.49
C GLU A 356 12.92 10.02 -8.78
N LYS A 357 11.85 10.83 -8.72
CA LYS A 357 11.06 11.20 -9.91
C LYS A 357 11.94 11.86 -10.97
N ARG A 358 12.85 12.75 -10.58
CA ARG A 358 13.78 13.39 -11.52
C ARG A 358 14.88 12.48 -12.04
N ALA A 359 15.27 11.47 -11.27
CA ALA A 359 16.22 10.49 -11.76
C ALA A 359 15.58 9.57 -12.82
N TYR A 360 14.26 9.41 -12.75
CA TYR A 360 13.46 8.60 -13.66
C TYR A 360 13.04 9.34 -14.94
N GLU A 361 12.70 10.64 -14.84
CA GLU A 361 12.39 11.55 -15.96
C GLU A 361 13.66 12.04 -16.68
#